data_AF-A0A2B7ZVY7-F1
#
_entry.id   AF-A0A2B7ZVY7-F1
#
_cell.length_a   1.000
_cell.length_b   1.000
_cell.length_c   1.000
_cell.angle_alpha   90.00
_cell.angle_beta   90.00
_cell.angle_gamma   90.00
#
_symmetry.space_group_name_H-M   'P 1'
#
loop_
_entity.id
_entity.type
_entity.pdbx_description
1 polymer ?
#
loop_
_entity_poly.entity_id
_entity_poly.type
_entity_poly.pdbx_seq_one_letter_code
_entity_poly.pdbx_strand_id
1 'polypeptide(L)' 'MIKNVGDLGGDGGLIALDKEGNITMPFNTEGMYRGSITKDGKIEILIYK' A
#
# COMPACT_ATOMS: atom_id res chain seq x y z
N MET A 1 3.91 7.53 -7.13
CA MET A 1 4.64 7.88 -5.90
C MET A 1 5.77 6.88 -5.65
N ILE A 2 5.50 5.63 -5.26
CA ILE A 2 6.54 4.63 -4.98
C ILE A 2 7.43 4.30 -6.20
N LYS A 3 6.89 4.29 -7.43
CA LYS A 3 7.71 4.10 -8.64
C LYS A 3 8.85 5.14 -8.74
N ASN A 4 8.54 6.40 -8.47
CA ASN A 4 9.53 7.50 -8.52
C ASN A 4 10.57 7.39 -7.39
N VAL A 5 10.23 6.73 -6.28
CA VAL A 5 11.21 6.41 -5.20
C VAL A 5 12.20 5.36 -5.70
N GLY A 6 11.72 4.36 -6.44
CA GLY A 6 12.57 3.39 -7.13
C GLY A 6 13.53 4.04 -8.14
N ASP A 7 13.06 5.04 -8.90
CA ASP A 7 13.90 5.78 -9.84
C ASP A 7 15.05 6.55 -9.15
N LEU A 8 14.93 6.83 -7.84
CA LEU A 8 15.95 7.46 -7.00
C LEU A 8 16.79 6.45 -6.21
N GLY A 9 16.62 5.15 -6.46
CA GLY A 9 17.34 4.07 -5.78
C GLY A 9 16.78 3.68 -4.41
N GLY A 10 15.55 4.10 -4.07
CA GLY A 10 14.89 3.76 -2.82
C GLY A 10 13.88 2.63 -2.98
N ASP A 11 13.83 1.74 -1.97
CA ASP A 11 12.84 0.68 -1.86
C ASP A 11 11.94 0.90 -0.64
N GLY A 12 10.67 0.53 -0.78
CA GLY A 12 9.71 0.54 0.31
C GLY A 12 8.27 0.45 -0.15
N GLY A 13 7.40 0.92 0.73
CA GLY A 13 5.97 1.00 0.50
C GLY A 13 5.33 1.94 1.51
N LEU A 14 4.09 2.27 1.25
CA LEU A 14 3.28 3.08 2.16
C LEU A 14 1.84 2.59 2.13
N ILE A 15 1.12 2.92 3.19
CA ILE A 15 -0.32 2.77 3.28
C ILE A 15 -0.88 4.17 3.46
N ALA A 16 -1.84 4.56 2.62
CA ALA A 16 -2.50 5.84 2.70
C ALA A 16 -4.02 5.70 2.59
N LEU A 17 -4.71 6.59 3.29
CA LEU A 17 -6.16 6.73 3.33
C LEU A 17 -6.49 8.20 3.10
N ASP A 18 -7.38 8.49 2.15
CA ASP A 18 -7.87 9.85 1.93
C ASP A 18 -9.16 10.16 2.73
N LYS A 19 -9.65 11.39 2.62
CA LYS A 19 -10.87 11.86 3.30
C LYS A 19 -12.15 11.18 2.80
N GLU A 20 -12.12 10.58 1.62
CA GLU A 20 -13.27 9.90 0.99
C GLU A 20 -13.31 8.42 1.36
N GLY A 21 -12.29 7.91 2.04
CA GLY A 21 -12.19 6.52 2.46
C GLY A 21 -11.43 5.63 1.47
N ASN A 22 -10.78 6.20 0.44
CA ASN A 22 -10.01 5.42 -0.52
C ASN A 22 -8.68 5.00 0.09
N ILE A 23 -8.35 3.71 -0.04
CA ILE A 23 -7.11 3.12 0.47
C ILE A 23 -6.16 2.84 -0.69
N THR A 24 -4.89 3.20 -0.53
CA THR A 24 -3.82 2.75 -1.43
C THR A 24 -2.67 2.16 -0.63
N MET A 25 -2.11 1.06 -1.12
CA MET A 25 -1.00 0.36 -0.47
C MET A 25 0.13 0.03 -1.45
N PRO A 26 0.73 1.03 -2.14
CA PRO A 26 1.77 0.78 -3.14
C PRO A 26 3.09 0.40 -2.47
N PHE A 27 3.83 -0.49 -3.12
CA PHE A 27 5.19 -0.92 -2.73
C PHE A 27 6.01 -1.29 -3.97
N ASN A 28 7.34 -1.15 -3.89
CA ASN A 28 8.30 -1.58 -4.91
C ASN A 28 9.29 -2.64 -4.40
N THR A 29 9.17 -3.06 -3.14
CA THR A 29 9.86 -4.23 -2.58
C THR A 29 9.33 -5.55 -3.17
N GLU A 30 10.01 -6.66 -2.88
CA GLU A 30 9.53 -8.00 -3.24
C GLU A 30 8.17 -8.35 -2.60
N GLY A 31 7.89 -7.78 -1.42
CA GLY A 31 6.63 -7.92 -0.72
C GLY A 31 6.42 -6.82 0.33
N MET A 32 5.17 -6.65 0.75
CA MET A 32 4.75 -5.78 1.83
C MET A 32 3.62 -6.44 2.61
N TYR A 33 3.90 -6.90 3.83
CA TYR A 33 2.89 -7.31 4.80
C TYR A 33 1.96 -6.13 5.09
N ARG A 34 0.67 -6.27 4.75
CA ARG A 34 -0.30 -5.18 4.85
C ARG A 34 -1.71 -5.71 5.01
N GLY A 35 -2.56 -4.89 5.58
CA GLY A 35 -3.99 -5.14 5.60
C GLY A 35 -4.80 -3.89 5.80
N SER A 36 -6.08 -3.99 5.47
CA SER A 36 -7.07 -2.93 5.64
C SER A 36 -8.42 -3.50 6.01
N ILE A 37 -9.19 -2.73 6.78
CA ILE A 37 -10.61 -2.97 7.01
C ILE A 37 -11.37 -1.67 6.69
N THR A 38 -12.42 -1.78 5.89
CA THR A 38 -13.30 -0.65 5.56
C THR A 38 -14.54 -0.64 6.46
N LYS A 39 -15.28 0.48 6.45
CA LYS A 39 -16.47 0.66 7.31
C LYS A 39 -17.57 -0.38 7.07
N ASP A 40 -17.69 -0.87 5.83
CA ASP A 40 -18.60 -1.95 5.42
C ASP A 40 -18.08 -3.35 5.78
N GLY A 41 -16.94 -3.45 6.48
CA GLY A 41 -16.38 -4.69 6.98
C GLY A 41 -15.58 -5.47 5.94
N LYS A 42 -15.26 -4.88 4.78
CA LYS A 42 -14.38 -5.52 3.80
C LYS A 42 -12.95 -5.56 4.35
N ILE A 43 -12.40 -6.76 4.44
CA ILE A 43 -11.04 -7.02 4.93
C ILE A 43 -10.17 -7.42 3.75
N GLU A 44 -8.99 -6.81 3.65
CA GLU A 44 -7.92 -7.26 2.76
C GLU A 44 -6.65 -7.50 3.57
N ILE A 45 -5.99 -8.64 3.34
CA ILE A 45 -4.71 -9.01 3.94
C ILE A 45 -3.82 -9.53 2.81
N LEU A 46 -2.65 -8.93 2.64
CA LEU A 46 -1.75 -9.18 1.52
C LEU A 46 -0.31 -9.17 2.02
N ILE A 47 0.54 -9.95 1.35
CA ILE A 47 2.00 -9.96 1.60
C ILE A 47 2.70 -9.69 0.28
N TYR A 48 2.42 -10.48 -0.74
CA TYR A 48 3.02 -10.36 -2.07
C TYR A 48 2.04 -9.71 -3.08
N LYS A 49 2.46 -9.67 -4.35
CA LYS A 49 1.63 -9.30 -5.51
C LYS A 49 1.00 -10.53 -6.13
#